data_AF-A0A699UQW0-F1
#
_entry.id   AF-A0A699UQW0-F1
#
_cell.length_a   1.000
_cell.length_b   1.000
_cell.length_c   1.000
_cell.angle_alpha   90.00
_cell.angle_beta   90.00
_cell.angle_gamma   90.00
#
_symmetry.space_group_name_H-M   'P 1'
#
loop_
_entity.id
_entity.type
_entity.pdbx_description
1 polymer ?
#
loop_
_entity_poly.entity_id
_entity_poly.type
_entity_poly.pdbx_seq_one_letter_code
_entity_poly.pdbx_strand_id
1 'polypeptide(L)'
;LRLNVPVRRVRTDNGTEFVNQTLRDYYEENRSIVRLRHGKTPYELMHGKQPDLSFFHVFGAFCYPTNDSENVGKLQPKADIGIFIGYAPTKKAFRIYNRRTN
;
A
#
# COMPACT_ATOMS: atom_id res chain seq x y z
N LEU A 1 -1.02 14.89 11.56
CA LEU A 1 -0.78 15.75 10.37
C LEU A 1 -1.85 15.46 9.32
N ARG A 2 -2.82 16.37 9.15
CA ARG A 2 -3.87 16.25 8.13
C ARG A 2 -3.37 17.06 6.91
N LEU A 3 -2.88 16.38 5.89
CA LEU A 3 -2.45 17.02 4.64
C LEU A 3 -3.69 17.67 4.00
N ASN A 4 -3.68 18.99 3.84
CA ASN A 4 -4.80 19.78 3.30
C ASN A 4 -4.85 19.78 1.76
N VAL A 5 -4.33 18.71 1.14
CA VAL A 5 -4.24 18.53 -0.31
C VAL A 5 -5.16 17.39 -0.77
N PRO A 6 -5.74 17.46 -1.98
CA PRO A 6 -6.55 16.39 -2.55
C PRO A 6 -5.72 15.10 -2.69
N VAL A 7 -5.97 14.14 -1.79
CA VAL A 7 -5.41 12.79 -1.86
C VAL A 7 -6.38 11.92 -2.65
N ARG A 8 -5.97 11.47 -3.84
CA ARG A 8 -6.73 10.44 -4.57
C ARG A 8 -6.58 9.11 -3.81
N ARG A 9 -7.73 8.48 -3.50
CA ARG A 9 -7.78 7.10 -3.01
C ARG A 9 -7.91 6.20 -4.24
N VAL A 10 -6.88 5.40 -4.53
CA VAL A 10 -6.92 4.45 -5.63
C VAL A 10 -7.34 3.10 -5.07
N ARG A 11 -8.45 2.56 -5.56
CA ARG A 11 -8.95 1.22 -5.19
C ARG A 11 -8.16 0.18 -5.97
N THR A 12 -7.64 -0.83 -5.28
CA THR A 12 -7.21 -2.08 -5.94
C THR A 12 -8.40 -3.01 -5.98
N ASP A 13 -8.72 -3.51 -7.17
CA ASP A 13 -9.93 -4.20 -7.62
C ASP A 13 -10.18 -5.60 -7.03
N ASN A 14 -9.27 -6.17 -6.25
CA ASN A 14 -9.36 -7.60 -5.89
C ASN A 14 -10.00 -7.90 -4.52
N GLY A 15 -11.24 -7.44 -4.33
CA GLY A 15 -12.36 -8.12 -3.64
C GLY A 15 -12.18 -9.00 -2.38
N THR A 16 -11.17 -8.83 -1.54
CA THR A 16 -11.04 -9.54 -0.25
C THR A 16 -10.78 -8.57 0.89
N GLU A 17 -11.45 -8.81 2.02
CA GLU A 17 -11.46 -7.96 3.22
C GLU A 17 -10.04 -7.76 3.76
N PHE A 18 -9.58 -6.51 3.82
CA PHE A 18 -8.38 -6.15 4.57
C PHE A 18 -8.65 -4.91 5.40
N VAL A 19 -8.77 -5.14 6.70
CA VAL A 19 -8.39 -4.18 7.75
C VAL A 19 -6.86 -4.19 7.82
N ASN A 20 -6.22 -3.06 8.08
CA ASN A 20 -4.74 -2.95 8.16
C ASN A 20 -4.14 -3.63 9.41
N GLN A 21 -4.76 -4.72 9.85
CA GLN A 21 -4.34 -5.56 10.97
C GLN A 21 -3.08 -6.33 10.61
N THR A 22 -3.00 -6.89 9.39
CA THR A 22 -1.81 -7.65 8.93
C THR A 22 -0.51 -6.84 8.92
N LEU A 23 -0.56 -5.55 8.60
CA LEU A 23 0.62 -4.67 8.65
C LEU A 23 1.02 -4.39 10.11
N ARG A 24 0.04 -4.26 11.00
CA ARG A 24 0.26 -4.11 12.44
C ARG A 24 0.88 -5.38 13.03
N ASP A 25 0.29 -6.54 12.73
CA ASP A 25 0.75 -7.86 13.13
C ASP A 25 2.19 -8.08 12.62
N TYR A 26 2.47 -7.74 11.35
CA TYR A 26 3.83 -7.80 10.80
C TYR A 26 4.82 -6.96 11.61
N TYR A 27 4.53 -5.70 11.94
CA TYR A 27 5.47 -4.87 12.72
C TYR A 27 5.62 -5.34 14.17
N GLU A 28 4.55 -5.83 14.80
CA GLU A 28 4.58 -6.35 16.17
C GLU A 28 5.34 -7.69 16.23
N GLU A 29 5.17 -8.57 15.24
CA GLU A 29 5.87 -9.85 15.12
C GLU A 29 7.35 -9.68 14.72
N ASN A 30 7.66 -8.81 13.75
CA ASN A 30 9.04 -8.62 13.27
C ASN A 30 9.96 -7.91 14.26
N ARG A 31 9.41 -7.29 15.31
CA ARG A 31 10.18 -6.74 16.45
C ARG A 31 10.45 -7.77 17.56
N SER A 32 10.06 -9.02 17.37
CA SER A 32 10.22 -10.05 18.39
C SER A 32 11.68 -10.52 18.55
N ILE A 33 12.04 -10.82 19.81
CA ILE A 33 13.31 -11.47 20.21
C ILE A 33 13.55 -12.78 19.45
N VAL A 34 12.47 -13.39 18.93
CA VAL A 34 12.46 -14.62 18.14
C VAL A 34 13.32 -14.51 16.89
N ARG A 35 13.28 -13.37 16.17
CA ARG A 35 14.12 -13.16 15.00
C ARG A 35 15.61 -13.10 15.34
N LEU A 36 15.95 -12.49 16.46
CA LEU A 36 17.34 -12.41 16.93
C LEU A 36 17.89 -13.77 17.36
N ARG A 37 17.06 -14.65 17.93
CA ARG A 37 17.48 -15.98 18.40
C ARG A 37 17.52 -17.05 17.30
N HIS A 38 16.60 -17.00 16.36
CA HIS A 38 16.41 -18.07 15.38
C HIS A 38 16.74 -17.67 13.93
N GLY A 39 17.03 -16.40 13.68
CA GLY A 39 17.26 -15.88 12.33
C GLY A 39 16.01 -15.90 11.44
N LYS A 40 14.84 -16.17 12.01
CA LYS A 40 13.54 -16.31 11.32
C LYS A 40 12.47 -15.43 11.96
N THR A 41 11.57 -14.90 11.16
CA THR A 41 10.40 -14.14 11.63
C THR A 41 9.40 -15.08 12.34
N PRO A 42 8.55 -14.58 13.27
CA PRO A 42 7.49 -15.40 13.85
C PRO A 42 6.58 -16.05 12.81
N TYR A 43 6.23 -15.32 11.75
CA TYR A 43 5.48 -15.84 10.62
C TYR A 43 6.14 -17.08 9.99
N GLU A 44 7.45 -17.02 9.72
CA GLU A 44 8.20 -18.15 9.17
C GLU A 44 8.22 -19.36 10.10
N LEU A 45 8.24 -19.16 11.42
CA LEU A 45 8.19 -20.23 12.39
C LEU A 45 6.80 -20.85 12.53
N MET A 46 5.75 -20.03 12.46
CA MET A 46 4.36 -20.49 12.58
C MET A 46 3.85 -21.17 11.31
N HIS A 47 4.26 -20.68 10.14
CA HIS A 47 3.71 -21.12 8.86
C HIS A 47 4.72 -21.89 8.00
N GLY A 48 5.98 -22.00 8.42
CA GLY A 48 7.02 -22.74 7.69
C GLY A 48 7.41 -22.14 6.33
N LYS A 49 6.95 -20.91 6.03
CA LYS A 49 7.20 -20.20 4.76
C LYS A 49 7.47 -18.72 5.01
N GLN A 50 8.20 -18.10 4.09
CA GLN A 50 8.44 -16.66 4.13
C GLN A 50 7.13 -15.88 3.94
N PRO A 51 6.94 -14.74 4.63
CA PRO A 51 5.78 -13.89 4.38
C PRO A 51 5.85 -13.30 2.98
N ASP A 52 4.70 -13.22 2.31
CA ASP A 52 4.58 -12.48 1.05
C ASP A 52 4.54 -10.97 1.36
N LEU A 53 5.56 -10.26 0.90
CA LEU A 53 5.70 -8.82 1.09
C LEU A 53 5.37 -8.00 -0.17
N SER A 54 4.86 -8.63 -1.22
CA SER A 54 4.57 -7.99 -2.53
C SER A 54 3.57 -6.83 -2.43
N PHE A 55 2.70 -6.86 -1.43
CA PHE A 55 1.73 -5.80 -1.16
C PHE A 55 2.35 -4.52 -0.59
N PHE A 56 3.53 -4.62 0.06
CA PHE A 56 4.11 -3.47 0.74
C PHE A 56 4.89 -2.58 -0.21
N HIS A 57 4.61 -1.29 -0.14
CA HIS A 57 5.31 -0.24 -0.87
C HIS A 57 5.99 0.75 0.08
N VAL A 58 7.13 1.27 -0.35
CA VAL A 58 7.93 2.25 0.39
C VAL A 58 7.24 3.61 0.32
N PHE A 59 7.04 4.26 1.47
CA PHE A 59 6.54 5.63 1.52
C PHE A 59 7.43 6.57 0.70
N GLY A 60 6.80 7.45 -0.10
CA GLY A 60 7.51 8.34 -1.01
C GLY A 60 7.86 7.73 -2.37
N ALA A 61 7.58 6.44 -2.60
CA ALA A 61 7.80 5.82 -3.91
C ALA A 61 6.95 6.49 -4.99
N PHE A 62 7.53 6.66 -6.18
CA PHE A 62 6.77 7.02 -7.37
C PHE A 62 5.82 5.88 -7.75
N CYS A 63 4.59 6.24 -8.10
CA CYS A 63 3.58 5.32 -8.59
C CYS A 63 2.83 5.95 -9.75
N TYR A 64 2.27 5.09 -10.61
CA TYR A 64 1.57 5.51 -11.82
C TYR A 64 0.11 5.06 -11.76
N PRO A 65 -0.74 5.70 -10.93
CA PRO A 65 -2.14 5.30 -10.85
C PRO A 65 -2.85 5.53 -12.18
N THR A 66 -3.67 4.55 -12.56
CA THR A 66 -4.55 4.66 -13.73
C THR A 66 -5.50 5.84 -13.55
N ASN A 67 -5.68 6.60 -14.63
CA ASN A 67 -6.65 7.67 -14.67
C ASN A 67 -7.99 7.09 -15.10
N ASP A 68 -8.82 6.72 -14.12
CA ASP A 68 -10.15 6.11 -14.38
C ASP A 68 -11.24 7.18 -14.64
N SER A 69 -10.87 8.39 -15.08
CA SER A 69 -11.88 9.40 -15.41
C SER A 69 -12.64 9.00 -16.68
N GLU A 70 -13.96 9.19 -16.70
CA GLU A 70 -14.81 8.85 -17.85
C GLU A 70 -14.42 9.61 -19.14
N ASN A 71 -13.63 10.68 -19.00
CA ASN A 71 -13.23 11.59 -20.08
C ASN A 71 -11.82 11.36 -20.64
N VAL A 72 -11.16 10.23 -20.37
CA VAL A 72 -9.84 9.94 -20.97
C VAL A 72 -10.01 9.56 -22.45
N GLY A 73 -9.89 10.56 -23.34
CA GLY A 73 -9.88 10.33 -24.79
C GLY A 73 -8.74 9.40 -25.24
N LYS A 74 -8.86 8.80 -26.43
CA LYS A 74 -7.93 7.77 -26.96
C LYS A 74 -6.43 8.15 -26.96
N LEU A 75 -6.12 9.45 -26.93
CA LEU A 75 -4.75 10.00 -26.96
C LEU A 75 -4.32 10.64 -25.63
N GLN A 76 -5.16 10.63 -24.61
CA GLN A 76 -4.83 11.21 -23.31
C GLN A 76 -4.01 10.24 -22.46
N PRO A 77 -3.16 10.74 -21.54
CA PRO A 77 -2.43 9.90 -20.61
C PRO A 77 -3.36 9.00 -19.80
N LYS A 78 -3.13 7.67 -19.89
CA LYS A 78 -3.90 6.66 -19.15
C LYS A 78 -3.50 6.52 -17.69
N ALA A 79 -2.37 7.12 -17.30
CA ALA A 79 -1.90 7.13 -15.92
C ALA A 79 -1.33 8.51 -15.55
N ASP A 80 -1.48 8.85 -14.28
CA ASP A 80 -0.85 10.02 -13.68
C ASP A 80 0.45 9.63 -12.99
N ILE A 81 1.28 10.63 -12.65
CA ILE A 81 2.42 10.42 -11.74
C ILE A 81 1.96 10.79 -10.34
N GLY A 82 2.15 9.86 -9.40
CA GLY A 82 1.83 10.03 -8.00
C GLY A 82 2.97 9.63 -7.08
N ILE A 83 2.84 10.04 -5.82
CA ILE A 83 3.73 9.66 -4.73
C ILE A 83 2.92 8.81 -3.76
N PHE A 84 3.41 7.62 -3.43
CA PHE A 84 2.78 6.74 -2.45
C PHE A 84 2.91 7.34 -1.04
N ILE A 85 1.78 7.62 -0.39
CA ILE A 85 1.73 8.22 0.95
C ILE A 85 1.09 7.29 1.98
N GLY A 86 0.89 6.01 1.65
CA GLY A 86 0.45 4.98 2.57
C GLY A 86 -0.81 4.24 2.16
N TYR A 87 -1.37 3.48 3.09
CA TYR A 87 -2.53 2.62 2.87
C TYR A 87 -3.81 3.32 3.34
N ALA A 88 -4.94 3.03 2.69
CA ALA A 88 -6.23 3.53 3.13
C ALA A 88 -6.64 2.83 4.45
N PRO A 89 -7.23 3.56 5.41
CA PRO A 89 -7.49 3.01 6.75
C PRO A 89 -8.59 1.94 6.76
N THR A 90 -9.51 1.97 5.80
CA THR A 90 -10.76 1.18 5.82
C THR A 90 -11.03 0.41 4.53
N LYS A 91 -10.13 0.46 3.55
CA LYS A 91 -10.31 -0.17 2.23
C LYS A 91 -8.99 -0.73 1.73
N LYS A 92 -9.05 -1.78 0.89
CA LYS A 92 -7.92 -2.27 0.10
C LYS A 92 -7.60 -1.26 -1.02
N ALA A 93 -6.89 -0.21 -0.63
CA ALA A 93 -6.64 0.95 -1.46
C ALA A 93 -5.36 1.65 -1.00
N PHE A 94 -4.68 2.28 -1.95
CA PHE A 94 -3.51 3.10 -1.68
C PHE A 94 -3.93 4.58 -1.57
N ARG A 95 -3.23 5.30 -0.70
CA ARG A 95 -3.28 6.76 -0.62
C ARG A 95 -2.13 7.28 -1.48
N ILE A 96 -2.48 8.03 -2.50
CA ILE A 96 -1.53 8.56 -3.47
C ILE A 96 -1.69 10.07 -3.54
N TYR A 97 -0.57 10.77 -3.40
CA TYR A 97 -0.51 12.20 -3.67
C TYR A 97 -0.27 12.40 -5.16
N ASN A 98 -1.16 13.16 -5.82
CA ASN A 98 -1.04 13.49 -7.24
C ASN A 98 -1.00 15.02 -7.36
N ARG A 99 0.08 15.54 -7.97
CA ARG A 99 0.28 17.00 -8.11
C ARG A 99 -0.58 17.61 -9.23
N ARG A 100 -1.10 16.82 -10.18
CA ARG A 100 -1.88 17.34 -11.31
C ARG A 100 -3.24 17.93 -10.92
N THR A 101 -3.78 17.55 -9.76
CA THR A 101 -5.13 17.93 -9.32
C THR A 101 -5.16 19.08 -8.30
N ASN A 102 -4.05 19.82 -8.14
CA ASN A 102 -3.97 21.06 -7.34
C ASN A 102 -3.68 22.25 -8.24
#